data_AF-A0A2Z6RUC5-F1
#
_entry.id   AF-A0A2Z6RUC5-F1
#
_cell.length_a   1.000
_cell.length_b   1.000
_cell.length_c   1.000
_cell.angle_alpha   90.00
_cell.angle_beta   90.00
_cell.angle_gamma   90.00
#
_symmetry.space_group_name_H-M   'P 1'
#
loop_
_entity.id
_entity.type
_entity.pdbx_description
1 polymer ?
#
loop_
_entity_poly.entity_id
_entity_poly.type
_entity_poly.pdbx_seq_one_letter_code
_entity_poly.pdbx_strand_id
1 'polypeptide(L)'
;MSTEINKEVNEIIVKNSSYKGMLHMVRLFNHKCRLHPFLKMHQKTYFIIDGLKVSSKEFKILNIPKHLSRDTIEQAVTKLMGSRRFFIKKLGLKPSKNNPNTITVFITVKDLDKCKKLKDIWSIEIDRILYRFAPAHANENDITPKKKYSKEFVGFDNQTTPAVVQEVYTAQNP
;
A
#
# COMPACT_ATOMS: atom_id res chain seq x y z
N MET A 1 -11.67 2.31 -16.93
CA MET A 1 -10.83 3.53 -16.87
C MET A 1 -11.66 4.57 -16.16
N SER A 2 -11.08 5.32 -15.22
CA SER A 2 -11.80 6.43 -14.58
C SER A 2 -10.93 7.68 -14.55
N THR A 3 -11.59 8.84 -14.53
CA THR A 3 -10.93 10.14 -14.54
C THR A 3 -11.44 10.94 -13.36
N GLU A 4 -10.53 11.53 -12.60
CA GLU A 4 -10.83 12.42 -11.49
C GLU A 4 -10.29 13.80 -11.84
N ILE A 5 -11.11 14.83 -11.65
CA ILE A 5 -10.74 16.21 -11.95
C ILE A 5 -10.76 16.96 -10.63
N ASN A 6 -9.60 17.47 -10.22
CA ASN A 6 -9.48 18.39 -9.11
C ASN A 6 -9.27 19.80 -9.66
N LYS A 7 -10.33 20.61 -9.65
CA LYS A 7 -10.31 21.98 -10.18
C LYS A 7 -9.52 22.95 -9.31
N GLU A 8 -9.43 22.70 -8.00
CA GLU A 8 -8.75 23.60 -7.05
C GLU A 8 -7.23 23.61 -7.25
N VAL A 9 -6.64 22.44 -7.54
CA VAL A 9 -5.21 22.32 -7.85
C VAL A 9 -4.94 22.16 -9.35
N ASN A 10 -5.96 22.38 -10.20
CA ASN A 10 -5.89 22.24 -11.65
C ASN A 10 -5.25 20.91 -12.10
N GLU A 11 -5.64 19.79 -11.48
CA GLU A 11 -5.07 18.47 -11.73
C GLU A 11 -6.14 17.52 -12.31
N ILE A 12 -5.77 16.80 -13.38
CA ILE A 12 -6.57 15.69 -13.93
C ILE A 12 -5.83 14.38 -13.65
N ILE A 13 -6.46 13.48 -12.92
CA ILE A 13 -5.93 12.14 -12.60
C ILE A 13 -6.65 11.12 -13.47
N VAL A 14 -5.90 10.39 -14.28
CA VAL A 14 -6.41 9.31 -15.11
C VAL A 14 -6.02 7.95 -14.52
N LYS A 15 -7.02 7.18 -14.07
CA LYS A 15 -6.86 5.84 -13.52
C LYS A 15 -6.91 4.79 -14.63
N ASN A 16 -5.73 4.25 -14.95
CA ASN A 16 -5.55 3.18 -15.92
C ASN A 16 -5.80 1.82 -15.28
N SER A 17 -6.35 0.87 -16.06
CA SER A 17 -6.52 -0.52 -15.65
C SER A 17 -5.21 -1.31 -15.61
N SER A 18 -4.15 -0.82 -16.29
CA SER A 18 -2.83 -1.45 -16.28
C SER A 18 -1.68 -0.44 -16.22
N TYR A 19 -0.56 -0.88 -15.63
CA TYR A 19 0.67 -0.08 -15.57
C TYR A 19 1.28 0.17 -16.96
N LYS A 20 1.30 -0.86 -17.82
CA LYS A 20 1.77 -0.74 -19.20
C LYS A 20 0.90 0.26 -19.99
N GLY A 21 -0.42 0.23 -19.79
CA GLY A 21 -1.35 1.21 -20.36
C GLY A 21 -1.05 2.63 -19.90
N MET A 22 -0.80 2.83 -18.60
CA MET A 22 -0.40 4.13 -18.05
C MET A 22 0.92 4.63 -18.67
N LEU A 23 1.96 3.80 -18.73
CA LEU A 23 3.24 4.19 -19.33
C LEU A 23 3.09 4.55 -20.82
N HIS A 24 2.30 3.78 -21.56
CA HIS A 24 2.01 4.07 -22.96
C HIS A 24 1.26 5.40 -23.11
N MET A 25 0.26 5.66 -22.27
CA MET A 25 -0.53 6.89 -22.27
C MET A 25 0.33 8.13 -21.98
N VAL A 26 1.22 8.05 -20.98
CA VAL A 26 2.19 9.12 -20.66
C VAL A 26 3.04 9.46 -21.88
N ARG A 27 3.59 8.43 -22.55
CA ARG A 27 4.41 8.62 -23.76
C ARG A 27 3.61 9.24 -24.90
N LEU A 28 2.42 8.70 -25.19
CA LEU A 28 1.55 9.16 -26.27
C LEU A 28 1.12 10.62 -26.06
N PHE A 29 0.68 10.96 -24.85
CA PHE A 29 0.23 12.30 -24.51
C PHE A 29 1.38 13.32 -24.65
N ASN A 30 2.54 13.03 -24.05
CA ASN A 30 3.69 13.94 -24.14
C ASN A 30 4.23 14.09 -25.57
N HIS A 31 4.10 13.06 -26.40
CA HIS A 31 4.41 13.15 -27.83
C HIS A 31 3.41 14.06 -28.56
N LYS A 32 2.10 13.88 -28.35
CA LYS A 32 1.04 14.70 -28.96
C LYS A 32 1.13 16.17 -28.54
N CYS A 33 1.46 16.43 -27.28
CA CYS A 33 1.54 17.78 -26.72
C CYS A 33 2.96 18.36 -26.77
N ARG A 34 3.85 17.87 -27.65
CA ARG A 34 5.26 18.32 -27.73
C ARG A 34 5.42 19.82 -27.97
N LEU A 35 4.47 20.46 -28.66
CA LEU A 35 4.44 21.90 -28.91
C LEU A 35 3.92 22.73 -27.72
N HIS A 36 3.39 22.08 -26.67
CA HIS A 36 2.88 22.71 -25.45
C HIS A 36 3.76 22.29 -24.27
N PRO A 37 4.95 22.91 -24.07
CA PRO A 37 5.95 22.44 -23.12
C PRO A 37 5.48 22.42 -21.66
N PHE A 38 4.47 23.24 -21.32
CA PHE A 38 3.86 23.31 -20.00
C PHE A 38 2.77 22.25 -19.76
N LEU A 39 2.29 21.58 -20.83
CA LEU A 39 1.28 20.52 -20.74
C LEU A 39 1.98 19.16 -20.79
N LYS A 40 2.23 18.58 -19.62
CA LYS A 40 2.87 17.27 -19.49
C LYS A 40 2.04 16.32 -18.64
N MET A 41 1.99 15.07 -19.09
CA MET A 41 1.49 13.97 -18.29
C MET A 41 2.65 13.28 -17.59
N HIS A 42 2.50 13.07 -16.29
CA HIS A 42 3.47 12.36 -15.46
C HIS A 42 2.77 11.22 -14.71
N GLN A 43 3.53 10.17 -14.41
CA GLN A 43 3.06 9.18 -13.44
C GLN A 43 2.89 9.88 -12.10
N LYS A 44 1.70 9.76 -11.48
CA LYS A 44 1.48 10.30 -10.15
C LYS A 44 2.31 9.52 -9.13
N THR A 45 3.31 10.17 -8.55
CA THR A 45 4.23 9.58 -7.56
C THR A 45 3.96 10.04 -6.14
N TYR A 46 3.22 11.14 -5.95
CA TYR A 46 2.91 11.72 -4.65
C TYR A 46 1.42 12.01 -4.52
N PHE A 47 0.92 11.91 -3.30
CA PHE A 47 -0.43 12.28 -2.88
C PHE A 47 -0.32 13.39 -1.83
N ILE A 48 -1.29 14.30 -1.80
CA ILE A 48 -1.37 15.34 -0.75
C ILE A 48 -2.36 14.84 0.30
N ILE A 49 -1.92 14.73 1.55
CA ILE A 49 -2.74 14.32 2.69
C ILE A 49 -2.46 15.26 3.84
N ASP A 50 -3.51 15.91 4.34
CA ASP A 50 -3.42 16.89 5.43
C ASP A 50 -2.32 17.94 5.15
N GLY A 51 -2.21 18.39 3.89
CA GLY A 51 -1.19 19.35 3.43
C GLY A 51 0.21 18.77 3.23
N LEU A 52 0.45 17.48 3.51
CA LEU A 52 1.74 16.82 3.37
C LEU A 52 1.83 15.97 2.11
N LYS A 53 2.98 16.03 1.43
CA LYS A 53 3.28 15.15 0.29
C LYS A 53 3.67 13.75 0.79
N VAL A 54 2.90 12.74 0.41
CA VAL A 54 3.12 11.33 0.71
C VAL A 54 3.44 10.57 -0.57
N SER A 55 4.58 9.88 -0.61
CA SER A 55 4.97 9.10 -1.78
C SER A 55 4.09 7.86 -1.97
N SER A 56 3.82 7.52 -3.23
CA SER A 56 3.19 6.26 -3.66
C SER A 56 4.02 5.01 -3.32
N LYS A 57 5.30 5.20 -2.93
CA LYS A 57 6.21 4.17 -2.44
C LYS A 57 6.19 4.01 -0.91
N GLU A 58 5.42 4.86 -0.23
CA GLU A 58 5.30 4.82 1.22
C GLU A 58 4.10 3.98 1.64
N PHE A 59 4.34 3.15 2.65
CA PHE A 59 3.38 2.26 3.30
C PHE A 59 3.38 2.53 4.80
N LYS A 60 2.31 2.14 5.46
CA LYS A 60 2.17 2.22 6.91
C LYS A 60 1.66 0.91 7.50
N ILE A 61 2.19 0.56 8.66
CA ILE A 61 1.64 -0.49 9.52
C ILE A 61 1.01 0.20 10.73
N LEU A 62 -0.24 -0.13 11.02
CA LEU A 62 -1.02 0.56 12.06
C LEU A 62 -1.08 -0.27 13.35
N ASN A 63 -1.19 0.41 14.48
CA ASN A 63 -1.48 -0.14 15.80
C ASN A 63 -0.46 -1.18 16.30
N ILE A 64 0.82 -1.01 15.98
CA ILE A 64 1.91 -1.84 16.50
C ILE A 64 2.18 -1.46 17.97
N PRO A 65 2.29 -2.41 18.91
CA PRO A 65 2.70 -2.11 20.28
C PRO A 65 4.05 -1.39 20.36
N LYS A 66 4.15 -0.35 21.20
CA LYS A 66 5.38 0.46 21.35
C LYS A 66 6.61 -0.32 21.81
N HIS A 67 6.41 -1.43 22.52
CA HIS A 67 7.51 -2.25 23.05
C HIS A 67 8.12 -3.18 21.99
N LEU A 68 7.48 -3.36 20.83
CA LEU A 68 8.05 -4.19 19.78
C LEU A 68 9.33 -3.57 19.23
N SER A 69 10.38 -4.38 19.17
CA SER A 69 11.67 -3.93 18.70
C SER A 69 11.61 -3.56 17.22
N ARG A 70 12.44 -2.59 16.83
CA ARG A 70 12.60 -2.22 15.42
C ARG A 70 13.05 -3.42 14.58
N ASP A 71 13.91 -4.27 15.12
CA ASP A 71 14.44 -5.45 14.41
C ASP A 71 13.34 -6.46 14.11
N THR A 72 12.43 -6.71 15.04
CA THR A 72 11.26 -7.58 14.84
C THR A 72 10.38 -7.05 13.70
N ILE A 73 10.16 -5.74 13.65
CA ILE A 73 9.38 -5.10 12.58
C ILE A 73 10.12 -5.19 11.24
N GLU A 74 11.43 -4.94 11.20
CA GLU A 74 12.23 -5.05 9.98
C GLU A 74 12.29 -6.49 9.46
N GLN A 75 12.36 -7.50 10.34
CA GLN A 75 12.29 -8.90 9.96
C GLN A 75 10.95 -9.25 9.32
N ALA A 76 9.84 -8.82 9.92
CA ALA A 76 8.50 -9.03 9.37
C ALA A 76 8.33 -8.39 7.98
N VAL A 77 8.79 -7.14 7.81
CA VAL A 77 8.74 -6.44 6.52
C VAL A 77 9.65 -7.14 5.49
N THR A 78 10.81 -7.63 5.92
CA THR A 78 11.72 -8.41 5.06
C THR A 78 11.06 -9.70 4.59
N LYS A 79 10.38 -10.43 5.49
CA LYS A 79 9.59 -11.64 5.17
C LYS A 79 8.51 -11.32 4.15
N LEU A 80 7.73 -10.26 4.38
CA LEU A 80 6.66 -9.82 3.47
C LEU A 80 7.20 -9.46 2.08
N MET A 81 8.32 -8.75 2.03
CA MET A 81 8.89 -8.28 0.77
C MET A 81 9.76 -9.31 0.05
N GLY A 82 10.26 -10.32 0.76
CA GLY A 82 11.32 -11.21 0.30
C GLY A 82 12.65 -10.49 0.01
N SER A 83 12.85 -9.28 0.55
CA SER A 83 14.09 -8.50 0.37
C SER A 83 14.22 -7.37 1.40
N ARG A 84 15.45 -6.93 1.67
CA ARG A 84 15.75 -5.75 2.50
C ARG A 84 15.77 -4.42 1.72
N ARG A 85 15.11 -4.34 0.55
CA ARG A 85 15.08 -3.12 -0.29
C ARG A 85 14.03 -2.09 0.16
N PHE A 86 14.03 -1.77 1.45
CA PHE A 86 13.18 -0.76 2.08
C PHE A 86 13.95 -0.01 3.16
N PHE A 87 13.35 1.03 3.71
CA PHE A 87 13.81 1.63 4.97
C PHE A 87 12.61 2.09 5.79
N ILE A 88 12.73 1.92 7.11
CA ILE A 88 11.83 2.53 8.10
C ILE A 88 12.39 3.92 8.40
N LYS A 89 11.58 4.97 8.20
CA LYS A 89 12.02 6.35 8.48
C LYS A 89 12.32 6.49 9.98
N LYS A 90 13.34 7.27 10.35
CA LYS A 90 13.69 7.55 11.77
C LYS A 90 12.54 8.25 12.52
N LEU A 91 11.81 9.14 11.83
CA LEU A 91 10.55 9.75 12.27
C LEU A 91 9.30 8.96 11.81
N GLY A 92 9.51 7.73 11.33
CA GLY A 92 8.48 6.85 10.80
C GLY A 92 7.73 6.09 11.89
N LEU A 93 8.13 6.19 13.16
CA LEU A 93 7.40 5.64 14.29
C LEU A 93 6.58 6.77 14.91
N LYS A 94 5.29 6.83 14.58
CA LYS A 94 4.39 7.86 15.11
C LYS A 94 3.47 7.24 16.15
N PRO A 95 3.37 7.78 17.38
CA PRO A 95 2.35 7.36 18.34
C PRO A 95 0.96 7.46 17.72
N SER A 96 0.11 6.48 17.98
CA SER A 96 -1.30 6.59 17.59
C SER A 96 -1.96 7.69 18.43
N LYS A 97 -2.77 8.54 17.79
CA LYS A 97 -3.58 9.55 18.49
C LYS A 97 -4.62 8.90 19.42
N ASN A 98 -5.10 7.71 19.05
CA ASN A 98 -6.20 7.05 19.73
C ASN A 98 -5.74 6.08 20.83
N ASN A 99 -4.49 5.60 20.76
CA ASN A 99 -3.95 4.68 21.77
C ASN A 99 -2.46 4.97 21.99
N PRO A 100 -2.09 5.54 23.15
CA PRO A 100 -0.71 5.92 23.45
C PRO A 100 0.22 4.72 23.59
N ASN A 101 -0.27 3.48 23.71
CA ASN A 101 0.57 2.28 23.80
C ASN A 101 0.93 1.70 22.42
N THR A 102 0.43 2.31 21.35
CA THR A 102 0.65 1.84 19.98
C THR A 102 1.31 2.90 19.11
N ILE A 103 1.97 2.44 18.04
CA ILE A 103 2.64 3.24 17.03
C ILE A 103 2.17 2.84 15.63
N THR A 104 2.23 3.81 14.73
CA THR A 104 2.17 3.61 13.29
C THR A 104 3.60 3.64 12.75
N VAL A 105 3.94 2.65 11.94
CA VAL A 105 5.28 2.52 11.35
C VAL A 105 5.22 2.82 9.86
N PHE A 106 5.95 3.84 9.42
CA PHE A 106 6.06 4.23 8.01
C PHE A 106 7.29 3.63 7.35
N ILE A 107 7.06 2.94 6.23
CA ILE A 107 8.07 2.24 5.45
C ILE A 107 8.12 2.84 4.05
N THR A 108 9.32 3.05 3.53
CA THR A 108 9.51 3.42 2.11
C THR A 108 10.14 2.27 1.37
N VAL A 109 9.47 1.81 0.31
CA VAL A 109 9.93 0.70 -0.53
C VAL A 109 10.70 1.27 -1.72
N LYS A 110 11.88 0.72 -2.02
CA LYS A 110 12.73 1.22 -3.11
C LYS A 110 12.29 0.69 -4.48
N ASP A 111 11.81 -0.55 -4.50
CA ASP A 111 11.44 -1.30 -5.70
C ASP A 111 9.98 -1.03 -6.12
N LEU A 112 9.80 -0.55 -7.36
CA LEU A 112 8.48 -0.18 -7.90
C LEU A 112 7.57 -1.38 -8.17
N ASP A 113 8.12 -2.51 -8.60
CA ASP A 113 7.34 -3.71 -8.89
C ASP A 113 6.83 -4.34 -7.58
N LYS A 114 7.67 -4.30 -6.54
CA LYS A 114 7.25 -4.67 -5.18
C LYS A 114 6.18 -3.72 -4.65
N CYS A 115 6.31 -2.40 -4.83
CA CYS A 115 5.26 -1.45 -4.45
C CYS A 115 3.91 -1.80 -5.07
N LYS A 116 3.88 -2.26 -6.32
CA LYS A 116 2.64 -2.67 -6.98
C LYS A 116 1.99 -3.84 -6.26
N LYS A 117 2.75 -4.92 -6.00
CA LYS A 117 2.25 -6.11 -5.30
C LYS A 117 1.76 -5.77 -3.89
N LEU A 118 2.50 -4.90 -3.18
CA LEU A 118 2.16 -4.49 -1.81
C LEU A 118 0.87 -3.67 -1.71
N LYS A 119 0.42 -3.00 -2.79
CA LYS A 119 -0.86 -2.27 -2.76
C LYS A 119 -2.09 -3.17 -2.62
N ASP A 120 -1.94 -4.46 -2.95
CA ASP A 120 -3.00 -5.45 -2.84
C ASP A 120 -2.95 -6.20 -1.50
N ILE A 121 -1.91 -5.98 -0.68
CA ILE A 121 -1.75 -6.56 0.65
C ILE A 121 -2.30 -5.60 1.71
N TRP A 122 -3.09 -6.14 2.65
CA TRP A 122 -3.78 -5.36 3.69
C TRP A 122 -3.37 -5.72 5.11
N SER A 123 -2.55 -6.75 5.27
CA SER A 123 -2.06 -7.20 6.56
C SER A 123 -0.60 -7.63 6.49
N ILE A 124 0.04 -7.60 7.65
CA ILE A 124 1.39 -8.11 7.86
C ILE A 124 1.41 -8.86 9.18
N GLU A 125 2.03 -10.03 9.18
CA GLU A 125 2.29 -10.80 10.38
C GLU A 125 3.56 -10.27 11.06
N ILE A 126 3.45 -9.86 12.32
CA ILE A 126 4.58 -9.48 13.19
C ILE A 126 4.40 -10.24 14.49
N ASP A 127 5.40 -11.04 14.88
CA ASP A 127 5.36 -11.85 16.10
C ASP A 127 4.06 -12.65 16.27
N ARG A 128 3.65 -13.36 15.19
CA ARG A 128 2.44 -14.20 15.10
C ARG A 128 1.10 -13.44 15.20
N ILE A 129 1.13 -12.11 15.22
CA ILE A 129 -0.07 -11.26 15.23
C ILE A 129 -0.21 -10.55 13.88
N LEU A 130 -1.43 -10.51 13.35
CA LEU A 130 -1.73 -9.78 12.12
C LEU A 130 -2.02 -8.31 12.41
N TYR A 131 -1.22 -7.43 11.81
CA TYR A 131 -1.38 -5.98 11.86
C TYR A 131 -1.89 -5.45 10.53
N ARG A 132 -2.60 -4.31 10.57
CA ARG A 132 -3.07 -3.65 9.34
C ARG A 132 -1.89 -3.03 8.59
N PHE A 133 -1.76 -3.39 7.33
CA PHE A 133 -0.79 -2.84 6.39
C PHE A 133 -1.53 -2.10 5.29
N ALA A 134 -1.08 -0.91 4.92
CA ALA A 134 -1.72 -0.13 3.87
C ALA A 134 -0.74 0.83 3.20
N PRO A 135 -1.05 1.34 2.00
CA PRO A 135 -0.37 2.52 1.48
C PRO A 135 -0.43 3.66 2.51
N ALA A 136 0.66 4.42 2.66
CA ALA A 136 0.73 5.50 3.64
C ALA A 136 -0.38 6.53 3.41
N HIS A 137 -0.79 6.69 2.15
CA HIS A 137 -1.83 7.60 1.73
C HIS A 137 -3.27 7.10 1.90
N ALA A 138 -3.47 5.82 2.24
CA ALA A 138 -4.81 5.29 2.44
C ALA A 138 -5.42 5.84 3.74
N ASN A 139 -6.63 6.38 3.67
CA ASN A 139 -7.40 6.79 4.85
C ASN A 139 -8.32 5.65 5.32
N GLU A 140 -9.08 5.88 6.39
CA GLU A 140 -9.98 4.86 6.94
C GLU A 140 -11.11 4.52 5.96
N ASN A 141 -11.57 5.46 5.14
CA ASN A 141 -12.57 5.22 4.09
C ASN A 141 -12.01 4.37 2.94
N ASP A 142 -10.69 4.37 2.71
CA ASP A 142 -10.03 3.48 1.74
C ASP A 142 -9.83 2.07 2.30
N ILE A 143 -9.64 1.96 3.61
CA ILE A 143 -9.34 0.69 4.32
C ILE A 143 -10.64 -0.05 4.67
N THR A 144 -11.66 0.65 5.16
CA THR A 144 -12.88 0.04 5.71
C THR A 144 -13.66 -0.79 4.70
N PRO A 145 -13.88 -0.34 3.45
CA PRO A 145 -14.55 -1.14 2.43
C PRO A 145 -13.81 -2.43 2.09
N LYS A 146 -12.49 -2.49 2.32
CA LYS A 146 -11.70 -3.69 2.05
C LYS A 146 -11.89 -4.79 3.09
N LYS A 147 -12.25 -4.42 4.32
CA LYS A 147 -12.71 -5.38 5.34
C LYS A 147 -13.91 -6.19 4.84
N LYS A 148 -14.80 -5.61 4.02
CA LYS A 148 -15.95 -6.31 3.41
C LYS A 148 -15.53 -7.48 2.52
N TYR A 149 -14.34 -7.41 1.92
CA TYR A 149 -13.78 -8.45 1.05
C TYR A 149 -12.76 -9.34 1.77
N SER A 150 -12.55 -9.13 3.07
CA SER A 150 -11.72 -10.00 3.91
C SER A 150 -12.60 -11.10 4.50
N LYS A 151 -12.20 -12.35 4.31
CA LYS A 151 -12.78 -13.49 5.04
C LYS A 151 -11.84 -13.86 6.17
N GLU A 152 -12.39 -13.99 7.37
CA GLU A 152 -11.69 -14.53 8.53
C GLU A 152 -12.03 -16.02 8.61
N PHE A 153 -11.00 -16.86 8.77
CA PHE A 153 -11.20 -18.26 9.10
C PHE A 153 -11.10 -18.39 10.62
N VAL A 154 -12.16 -18.89 11.27
CA VAL A 154 -12.24 -19.04 12.72
C VAL A 154 -12.37 -20.52 13.06
N GLY A 155 -11.43 -21.04 13.84
CA GLY A 155 -11.38 -22.43 14.28
C GLY A 155 -10.43 -23.28 13.44
N PHE A 156 -9.43 -23.89 14.08
CA PHE A 156 -8.65 -24.99 13.49
C PHE A 156 -9.17 -26.27 14.16
N ASP A 157 -9.69 -27.21 13.38
CA ASP A 157 -9.78 -28.59 13.84
C ASP A 157 -8.59 -29.39 13.26
N ASN A 158 -8.35 -30.58 13.80
CA ASN A 158 -7.21 -31.40 13.40
C ASN A 158 -7.29 -31.88 11.92
N GLN A 159 -8.39 -31.60 11.22
CA GLN A 159 -8.63 -32.02 9.83
C GLN A 159 -8.50 -30.84 8.84
N THR A 160 -8.70 -29.61 9.30
CA THR A 160 -8.64 -28.42 8.45
C THR A 160 -7.24 -27.83 8.46
N THR A 161 -6.41 -28.33 7.54
CA THR A 161 -5.05 -27.82 7.36
C THR A 161 -5.04 -26.54 6.52
N PRO A 162 -4.00 -25.68 6.63
CA PRO A 162 -3.82 -24.53 5.74
C PRO A 162 -3.86 -24.88 4.24
N ALA A 163 -3.59 -26.15 3.88
CA ALA A 163 -3.68 -26.64 2.51
C ALA A 163 -5.11 -26.58 1.95
N VAL A 164 -6.12 -26.86 2.76
CA VAL A 164 -7.54 -26.79 2.36
C VAL A 164 -7.93 -25.34 2.04
N VAL A 165 -7.47 -24.39 2.86
CA VAL A 165 -7.68 -22.95 2.61
C VAL A 165 -6.97 -22.51 1.33
N GLN A 166 -5.78 -23.04 1.07
CA GLN A 166 -5.00 -22.76 -0.14
C GLN A 166 -5.68 -23.33 -1.39
N GLU A 167 -6.23 -24.54 -1.34
CA GLU A 167 -7.00 -25.14 -2.44
C GLU A 167 -8.21 -24.29 -2.81
N VAL A 168 -8.98 -23.86 -1.82
CA VAL A 168 -10.16 -22.99 -2.04
C VAL A 168 -9.74 -21.65 -2.66
N TYR A 169 -8.63 -21.08 -2.21
CA TYR A 169 -8.09 -19.84 -2.79
C TYR A 169 -7.70 -20.02 -4.26
N THR A 170 -7.00 -21.10 -4.59
CA THR A 170 -6.57 -21.43 -5.95
C THR A 170 -7.76 -21.74 -6.86
N ALA A 171 -8.78 -22.44 -6.37
CA ALA A 171 -10.00 -22.72 -7.14
C ALA A 171 -10.77 -21.45 -7.53
N GLN A 172 -10.76 -20.43 -6.67
CA GLN A 172 -11.43 -19.15 -6.94
C GLN A 172 -10.58 -18.16 -7.75
N ASN A 173 -9.25 -18.33 -7.77
CA ASN A 173 -8.29 -17.47 -8.48
C ASN A 173 -7.34 -18.34 -9.32
N PRO A 174 -7.82 -18.90 -10.45
CA PRO A 174 -7.03 -19.78 -11.31
C PRO A 174 -5.84 -19.07 -11.96
#